data_AF-A0A0M4TW19-F1
#
_entry.id   AF-A0A0M4TW19-F1
#
_cell.length_a   1.000
_cell.length_b   1.000
_cell.length_c   1.000
_cell.angle_alpha   90.00
_cell.angle_beta   90.00
_cell.angle_gamma   90.00
#
_symmetry.space_group_name_H-M   'P 1'
#
loop_
_entity.id
_entity.type
_entity.pdbx_description
1 polymer ?
#
loop_
_entity_poly.entity_id
_entity_poly.type
_entity_poly.pdbx_seq_one_letter_code
_entity_poly.pdbx_strand_id
1 'polypeptide(L)'
;MQWERAIFAIGMFSLFEAVIQNEIKVEKGSAFKELKQKLEKNNKIVLLENFELFYYAINVLKHGKGASYTKLLEKRNSLPFKITPANSSFRNEGDVSEIETLIYVDDKFLESCLEVICQCYEELFGITS
;
A
#
# COMPACT_ATOMS: atom_id res chain seq x y z
N MET A 1 -9.63 -15.83 -2.53
CA MET A 1 -8.40 -16.24 -3.25
C MET A 1 -7.36 -15.12 -3.18
N GLN A 2 -6.06 -15.40 -3.36
CA GLN A 2 -5.00 -14.39 -3.17
C GLN A 2 -5.11 -13.22 -4.16
N TRP A 3 -5.49 -13.53 -5.40
CA TRP A 3 -5.65 -12.54 -6.47
C TRP A 3 -6.82 -11.57 -6.20
N GLU A 4 -7.96 -12.06 -5.71
CA GLU A 4 -9.11 -11.22 -5.36
C GLU A 4 -8.74 -10.21 -4.28
N ARG A 5 -8.02 -10.68 -3.25
CA ARG A 5 -7.53 -9.83 -2.16
C ARG A 5 -6.54 -8.79 -2.67
N ALA A 6 -5.66 -9.15 -3.60
CA ALA A 6 -4.76 -8.19 -4.24
C ALA A 6 -5.54 -7.11 -5.03
N ILE A 7 -6.61 -7.49 -5.75
CA ILE A 7 -7.49 -6.53 -6.43
C ILE A 7 -8.15 -5.60 -5.42
N PHE A 8 -8.68 -6.12 -4.31
CA PHE A 8 -9.25 -5.29 -3.25
C PHE A 8 -8.23 -4.28 -2.69
N ALA A 9 -7.02 -4.74 -2.35
CA ALA A 9 -5.98 -3.86 -1.82
C ALA A 9 -5.57 -2.75 -2.81
N ILE A 10 -5.42 -3.10 -4.09
CA ILE A 10 -5.15 -2.13 -5.16
C ILE A 10 -6.30 -1.13 -5.26
N GLY A 11 -7.55 -1.62 -5.27
CA GLY A 11 -8.75 -0.80 -5.33
C GLY A 11 -8.87 0.19 -4.17
N MET A 12 -8.57 -0.24 -2.94
CA MET A 12 -8.58 0.64 -1.76
C MET A 12 -7.65 1.84 -1.93
N PHE A 13 -6.40 1.61 -2.36
CA PHE A 13 -5.45 2.69 -2.57
C PHE A 13 -5.80 3.56 -3.78
N SER A 14 -6.32 2.96 -4.87
CA SER A 14 -6.77 3.74 -6.03
C SER A 14 -7.96 4.65 -5.70
N LEU A 15 -8.93 4.18 -4.91
CA LEU A 15 -10.04 4.99 -4.44
C LEU A 15 -9.56 6.09 -3.48
N PHE A 16 -8.65 5.76 -2.56
CA PHE A 16 -8.08 6.74 -1.65
C PHE A 16 -7.29 7.84 -2.37
N GLU A 17 -6.51 7.48 -3.40
CA GLU A 17 -5.80 8.45 -4.24
C GLU A 17 -6.77 9.41 -4.91
N ALA A 18 -7.88 8.91 -5.47
CA ALA A 18 -8.92 9.72 -6.10
C ALA A 18 -9.60 10.67 -5.09
N VAL A 19 -9.87 10.21 -3.86
CA VAL A 19 -10.41 11.05 -2.78
C VAL A 19 -9.44 12.18 -2.45
N ILE A 20 -8.16 11.88 -2.23
CA ILE A 20 -7.14 12.91 -1.93
C ILE A 20 -7.04 13.91 -3.08
N GLN A 21 -6.99 13.43 -4.32
CA GLN A 21 -6.89 14.28 -5.50
C GLN A 21 -8.07 15.26 -5.59
N ASN A 22 -9.28 14.80 -5.31
CA ASN A 22 -10.49 15.62 -5.30
C ASN A 22 -10.49 16.65 -4.17
N GLU A 23 -10.20 16.22 -2.94
CA GLU A 23 -10.31 17.07 -1.74
C GLU A 23 -9.19 18.11 -1.65
N ILE A 24 -7.96 17.75 -2.03
CA ILE A 24 -6.80 18.66 -1.95
C ILE A 24 -6.70 19.56 -3.20
N LYS A 25 -7.54 19.32 -4.23
CA LYS A 25 -7.48 20.02 -5.53
C LYS A 25 -6.06 20.04 -6.08
N VAL A 26 -5.44 18.87 -6.14
CA VAL A 26 -4.07 18.70 -6.65
C VAL A 26 -4.04 19.08 -8.13
N GLU A 27 -3.75 20.35 -8.43
CA GLU A 27 -3.69 20.88 -9.80
C GLU A 27 -2.45 20.38 -10.54
N LYS A 28 -1.36 20.09 -9.82
CA LYS A 28 -0.06 19.65 -10.37
C LYS A 28 0.68 18.71 -9.41
N GLY A 29 0.67 17.40 -9.68
CA GLY A 29 1.47 16.43 -8.93
C GLY A 29 0.76 15.10 -8.72
N SER A 30 1.36 14.22 -7.90
CA SER A 30 0.71 12.98 -7.43
C SER A 30 0.05 13.27 -6.08
N ALA A 31 -1.21 12.87 -5.91
CA ALA A 31 -1.96 13.04 -4.66
C ALA A 31 -1.21 12.47 -3.44
N PHE A 32 -0.56 11.32 -3.61
CA PHE A 32 0.26 10.73 -2.54
C PHE A 32 1.56 11.48 -2.27
N LYS A 33 2.09 12.26 -3.21
CA LYS A 33 3.23 13.14 -2.92
C LYS A 33 2.82 14.24 -1.93
N GLU A 34 1.65 14.83 -2.13
CA GLU A 34 1.12 15.87 -1.24
C GLU A 34 0.75 15.32 0.13
N LEU A 35 0.10 14.14 0.17
CA LEU A 35 -0.17 13.43 1.43
C LEU A 35 1.13 13.26 2.24
N LYS A 36 2.19 12.73 1.62
CA LYS A 36 3.47 12.50 2.33
C LYS A 36 4.07 13.79 2.88
N GLN A 37 4.06 14.87 2.08
CA GLN A 37 4.54 16.18 2.53
C GLN A 37 3.73 16.73 3.70
N LYS A 38 2.42 16.52 3.71
CA LYS A 38 1.56 16.97 4.82
C LYS A 38 1.78 16.14 6.09
N LEU A 39 1.92 14.82 5.98
CA LEU A 39 2.28 13.95 7.11
C LEU A 39 3.64 14.36 7.71
N GLU A 40 4.64 14.61 6.87
CA GLU A 40 5.96 15.08 7.29
C GLU A 40 5.89 16.43 8.00
N LYS A 41 5.17 17.41 7.42
CA LYS A 41 4.95 18.73 8.02
C LYS A 41 4.24 18.68 9.37
N ASN A 42 3.32 17.73 9.55
CA ASN A 42 2.59 17.51 10.81
C ASN A 42 3.35 16.61 11.79
N ASN A 43 4.61 16.27 11.49
CA ASN A 43 5.47 15.41 12.31
C ASN A 43 4.89 13.99 12.55
N LYS A 44 4.08 13.49 11.61
CA LYS A 44 3.47 12.14 11.67
C LYS A 44 4.38 11.11 11.00
N ILE A 45 5.62 11.01 11.50
CA ILE A 45 6.68 10.21 10.89
C ILE A 45 6.34 8.71 10.82
N VAL A 46 5.79 8.15 11.91
CA VAL A 46 5.42 6.72 11.95
C VAL A 46 4.32 6.40 10.93
N LEU A 47 3.30 7.26 10.83
CA LEU A 47 2.22 7.11 9.86
C LEU A 47 2.73 7.24 8.42
N LEU A 48 3.63 8.19 8.17
CA LEU A 48 4.29 8.34 6.88
C LEU A 48 5.04 7.07 6.48
N GLU A 49 5.88 6.53 7.38
CA GLU A 49 6.64 5.31 7.13
C GLU A 49 5.73 4.12 6.84
N ASN A 50 4.67 3.93 7.64
CA ASN A 50 3.68 2.88 7.43
C ASN A 50 2.97 3.05 6.08
N PHE A 51 2.51 4.26 5.76
CA PHE A 51 1.91 4.57 4.46
C PHE A 51 2.85 4.24 3.29
N GLU A 52 4.13 4.57 3.40
CA GLU A 52 5.10 4.25 2.36
C GLU A 52 5.28 2.74 2.15
N LEU A 53 5.32 1.95 3.23
CA LEU A 53 5.45 0.49 3.13
C LEU A 53 4.27 -0.12 2.36
N PHE A 54 3.04 0.27 2.69
CA PHE A 54 1.86 -0.24 2.00
C PHE A 54 1.74 0.32 0.58
N TYR A 55 2.06 1.60 0.35
CA TYR A 55 2.13 2.18 -1.00
C TYR A 55 3.11 1.40 -1.91
N TYR A 56 4.29 1.06 -1.40
CA TYR A 56 5.24 0.23 -2.15
C TYR A 56 4.68 -1.18 -2.39
N ALA A 57 4.02 -1.79 -1.41
CA ALA A 57 3.40 -3.11 -1.58
C ALA A 57 2.33 -3.10 -2.67
N ILE A 58 1.46 -2.09 -2.70
CA ILE A 58 0.47 -1.91 -3.76
C ILE A 58 1.13 -1.72 -5.13
N ASN A 59 2.20 -0.93 -5.21
CA ASN A 59 2.95 -0.78 -6.46
C ASN A 59 3.59 -2.10 -6.92
N VAL A 60 4.06 -2.93 -5.99
CA VAL A 60 4.55 -4.29 -6.32
C VAL A 60 3.43 -5.19 -6.81
N LEU A 61 2.24 -5.13 -6.21
CA LEU A 61 1.07 -5.88 -6.70
C LEU A 61 0.66 -5.46 -8.12
N LYS A 62 0.75 -4.16 -8.46
CA LYS A 62 0.41 -3.63 -9.79
C LYS A 62 1.47 -3.90 -10.86
N HIS A 63 2.76 -3.82 -10.50
CA HIS A 63 3.85 -3.71 -11.49
C HIS A 63 4.92 -4.79 -11.33
N GLY A 64 4.85 -5.63 -10.31
CA GLY A 64 5.83 -6.68 -10.04
C GLY A 64 7.17 -6.14 -9.53
N LYS A 65 8.27 -6.69 -10.07
CA LYS A 65 9.65 -6.40 -9.64
C LYS A 65 10.10 -5.05 -10.19
N GLY A 66 10.11 -4.03 -9.34
CA GLY A 66 10.58 -2.68 -9.66
C GLY A 66 11.18 -1.96 -8.45
N ALA A 67 11.32 -0.63 -8.53
CA ALA A 67 11.93 0.15 -7.45
C ALA A 67 11.24 -0.04 -6.08
N SER A 68 9.90 -0.13 -6.07
CA SER A 68 9.13 -0.43 -4.85
C SER A 68 9.47 -1.80 -4.26
N TYR A 69 9.69 -2.81 -5.12
CA TYR A 69 10.07 -4.16 -4.69
C TYR A 69 11.47 -4.15 -4.04
N THR A 70 12.45 -3.47 -4.65
CA THR A 70 13.80 -3.33 -4.10
C THR A 70 13.77 -2.65 -2.72
N LYS A 71 13.03 -1.54 -2.59
CA LYS A 71 12.88 -0.84 -1.30
C LYS A 71 12.26 -1.71 -0.21
N LEU A 72 11.28 -2.55 -0.55
CA LEU A 72 10.69 -3.48 0.42
C LEU A 72 11.67 -4.59 0.80
N LEU A 73 12.46 -5.11 -0.14
CA LEU A 73 13.48 -6.13 0.16
C LEU A 73 14.56 -5.63 1.13
N GLU A 74 14.97 -4.36 1.01
CA GLU A 74 15.91 -3.73 1.97
C GLU A 74 15.34 -3.71 3.40
N LYS A 75 14.03 -3.60 3.53
CA LYS A 75 13.31 -3.58 4.81
C LYS A 75 12.67 -4.91 5.19
N ARG A 76 12.99 -6.01 4.50
CA ARG A 76 12.23 -7.28 4.58
C ARG A 76 12.01 -7.82 6.00
N ASN A 77 12.97 -7.62 6.90
CA ASN A 77 12.94 -8.16 8.26
C ASN A 77 12.03 -7.33 9.21
N SER A 78 11.62 -6.14 8.79
CA SER A 78 10.77 -5.22 9.56
C SER A 78 9.42 -4.96 8.91
N LEU A 79 9.09 -5.67 7.83
CA LEU A 79 7.81 -5.49 7.14
C LEU A 79 6.66 -6.07 7.98
N PRO A 80 5.50 -5.39 8.05
CA PRO A 80 4.32 -5.91 8.71
C PRO A 80 3.61 -7.02 7.89
N PHE A 81 4.12 -7.31 6.69
CA PHE A 81 3.58 -8.29 5.74
C PHE A 81 4.70 -9.09 5.07
N LYS A 82 4.33 -10.21 4.44
CA LYS A 82 5.31 -11.09 3.78
C LYS A 82 5.52 -10.69 2.33
N ILE A 83 6.79 -10.61 1.95
CA ILE A 83 7.25 -10.40 0.56
C ILE A 83 8.09 -11.60 0.13
N THR A 84 7.92 -12.04 -1.10
CA THR A 84 8.67 -13.18 -1.62
C THR A 84 10.03 -12.73 -2.17
N PRO A 85 11.14 -13.45 -1.88
CA PRO A 85 12.43 -13.23 -2.54
C PRO A 85 12.35 -13.45 -4.05
N ALA A 86 13.32 -12.91 -4.80
CA ALA A 86 13.26 -12.77 -6.25
C ALA A 86 13.04 -14.06 -7.07
N ASN A 87 13.11 -15.25 -6.46
CA ASN A 87 12.96 -16.55 -7.11
C ASN A 87 11.83 -17.41 -6.53
N SER A 88 10.97 -16.84 -5.70
CA SER A 88 9.74 -17.50 -5.25
C SER A 88 8.56 -16.55 -5.39
N SER A 89 7.37 -17.12 -5.52
CA SER A 89 6.10 -16.41 -5.53
C SER A 89 5.15 -17.11 -4.56
N PHE A 90 4.18 -16.37 -4.03
CA PHE A 90 3.10 -16.99 -3.28
C PHE A 90 2.13 -17.60 -4.28
N ARG A 91 1.95 -18.92 -4.16
CA ARG A 91 1.03 -19.72 -4.98
C ARG A 91 0.34 -20.73 -4.08
N ASN A 92 -0.95 -20.94 -4.29
CA ASN A 92 -1.65 -22.05 -3.65
C ASN A 92 -1.33 -23.35 -4.43
N GLU A 93 -0.63 -24.28 -3.80
CA GLU A 93 -0.24 -25.57 -4.41
C GLU A 93 -1.48 -26.42 -4.70
N GLY A 94 -2.06 -26.24 -5.89
CA GLY A 94 -3.28 -26.93 -6.32
C GLY A 94 -4.09 -26.16 -7.37
N ASP A 95 -3.87 -24.85 -7.47
CA ASP A 95 -4.53 -24.01 -8.47
C ASP A 95 -3.52 -23.54 -9.52
N VAL A 96 -3.74 -23.96 -10.77
CA VAL A 96 -2.91 -23.59 -11.93
C VAL A 96 -3.34 -22.26 -12.55
N SER A 97 -4.43 -21.67 -12.04
CA SER A 97 -5.03 -20.44 -12.54
C SER A 97 -4.78 -19.20 -11.67
N GLU A 98 -4.24 -19.37 -10.45
CA GLU A 98 -3.91 -18.23 -9.59
C GLU A 98 -2.69 -17.45 -10.10
N ILE A 99 -2.86 -16.13 -10.26
CA ILE A 99 -1.80 -15.19 -10.60
C ILE A 99 -0.81 -15.10 -9.44
N GLU A 100 0.46 -15.37 -9.72
CA GLU A 100 1.56 -15.24 -8.77
C GLU A 100 1.71 -13.79 -8.28
N THR A 101 1.61 -13.57 -6.97
CA THR A 101 1.91 -12.26 -6.37
C THR A 101 3.18 -12.30 -5.52
N LEU A 102 3.94 -11.21 -5.54
CA LEU A 102 5.18 -11.05 -4.76
C LEU A 102 4.91 -10.62 -3.31
N ILE A 103 3.68 -10.19 -3.01
CA ILE A 103 3.22 -9.84 -1.67
C ILE A 103 2.14 -10.85 -1.28
N TYR A 104 2.24 -11.39 -0.06
CA TYR A 104 1.18 -12.22 0.49
C TYR A 104 0.05 -11.33 1.03
N VAL A 105 -1.14 -11.47 0.48
CA VAL A 105 -2.29 -10.64 0.82
C VAL A 105 -3.29 -11.45 1.66
N ASP A 106 -3.08 -11.46 2.97
CA ASP A 106 -4.00 -12.03 3.95
C ASP A 106 -4.97 -10.98 4.51
N ASP A 107 -5.85 -11.38 5.43
CA ASP A 107 -6.85 -10.47 6.01
C ASP A 107 -6.16 -9.36 6.82
N LYS A 108 -5.09 -9.68 7.53
CA LYS A 108 -4.29 -8.71 8.28
C LYS A 108 -3.68 -7.65 7.37
N PHE A 109 -3.20 -8.02 6.18
CA PHE A 109 -2.71 -7.07 5.19
C PHE A 109 -3.80 -6.08 4.76
N LEU A 110 -5.01 -6.56 4.49
CA LEU A 110 -6.16 -5.73 4.09
C LEU A 110 -6.62 -4.81 5.23
N GLU A 111 -6.70 -5.33 6.46
CA GLU A 111 -6.99 -4.54 7.66
C GLU A 111 -5.95 -3.44 7.87
N SER A 112 -4.66 -3.76 7.72
CA SER A 112 -3.58 -2.77 7.87
C SER A 112 -3.62 -1.71 6.77
N CYS A 113 -3.99 -2.09 5.54
CA CYS A 113 -4.22 -1.14 4.45
C CYS A 113 -5.35 -0.17 4.79
N LEU A 114 -6.48 -0.68 5.31
CA LEU A 114 -7.60 0.15 5.71
C LEU A 114 -7.22 1.09 6.86
N GLU A 115 -6.57 0.57 7.90
CA GLU A 115 -6.13 1.33 9.07
C GLU A 115 -5.23 2.52 8.66
N VAL A 116 -4.23 2.26 7.82
CA VAL A 116 -3.30 3.30 7.34
C VAL A 116 -4.02 4.34 6.49
N ILE A 117 -4.97 3.92 5.63
CA ILE A 117 -5.79 4.84 4.83
C ILE A 117 -6.64 5.73 5.75
N CYS A 118 -7.33 5.14 6.74
CA CYS A 118 -8.15 5.87 7.70
C CYS A 118 -7.32 6.88 8.49
N GLN A 119 -6.18 6.47 9.05
CA GLN A 119 -5.29 7.38 9.78
C GLN A 119 -4.77 8.53 8.90
N CYS A 120 -4.42 8.25 7.63
CA CYS A 120 -4.02 9.29 6.68
C CYS A 120 -5.18 10.25 6.36
N TYR A 121 -6.40 9.72 6.19
CA TYR A 121 -7.59 10.51 5.93
C TYR A 121 -7.93 11.43 7.11
N GLU A 122 -7.92 10.90 8.33
CA GLU A 122 -8.13 11.66 9.56
C GLU A 122 -7.10 12.79 9.72
N GLU A 123 -5.82 12.51 9.47
CA GLU A 123 -4.77 13.53 9.56
C GLU A 123 -4.91 14.62 8.48
N LEU A 124 -5.44 14.27 7.30
CA LEU A 124 -5.63 15.22 6.21
C LEU A 124 -6.85 16.13 6.41
N PHE A 125 -7.94 15.57 6.93
CA PHE A 125 -9.27 16.21 6.92
C PHE A 125 -9.88 16.44 8.31
N GLY A 126 -9.25 15.95 9.38
CA GLY A 126 -9.59 16.29 10.76
C GLY A 126 -10.90 15.68 11.29
N ILE A 127 -11.41 14.61 10.68
CA ILE A 127 -12.64 13.95 11.14
C ILE A 127 -12.26 12.93 12.22
N THR A 128 -12.37 13.31 13.49
CA THR A 128 -12.42 12.35 14.59
C THR A 128 -13.83 11.76 14.62
N SER A 129 -13.95 10.44 14.47
CA SER A 129 -15.23 9.74 14.68
C SER A 129 -15.66 9.84 16.14
#